data_AF-A0A8D0BFD1-F1
#
_entry.id   AF-A0A8D0BFD1-F1
#
_cell.length_a   1.000
_cell.length_b   1.000
_cell.length_c   1.000
_cell.angle_alpha   90.00
_cell.angle_beta   90.00
_cell.angle_gamma   90.00
#
_symmetry.space_group_name_H-M   'P 1'
#
loop_
_entity.id
_entity.type
_entity.pdbx_description
1 polymer ?
#
loop_
_entity_poly.entity_id
_entity_poly.type
_entity_poly.pdbx_seq_one_letter_code
_entity_poly.pdbx_strand_id
1 'polypeptide(L)'
;TFTALRCPPPPRILHGKHIGEDFTYRNGQYVNYSCDPGYVLRGPSSIYCTTSGEWSFPVPHCDVACKDPVVEHGIKLSGLQTAYKYGSNVTFECKIGYFMIGSYFIQCSKNSTWYPEIPSCKKSNKYNVNFKSLTKCFSRCSICIIEIPSSHYTFINLLFQFYLQM
;
A
#
# COMPACT_ATOMS: atom_id res chain seq x y z
N THR A 1 -15.69 -12.40 55.17
CA THR A 1 -15.88 -11.20 54.32
C THR A 1 -15.31 -11.51 52.94
N PHE A 2 -16.09 -11.35 51.87
CA PHE A 2 -15.57 -11.47 50.50
C PHE A 2 -14.85 -10.17 50.15
N THR A 3 -13.51 -10.17 50.19
CA THR A 3 -12.72 -9.05 49.66
C THR A 3 -12.86 -9.04 48.15
N ALA A 4 -13.56 -8.03 47.61
CA ALA A 4 -13.63 -7.82 46.18
C ALA A 4 -12.21 -7.55 45.65
N LEU A 5 -11.71 -8.49 44.83
CA LEU A 5 -10.42 -8.36 44.16
C LEU A 5 -10.49 -7.22 43.15
N ARG A 6 -9.43 -6.41 43.12
CA ARG A 6 -9.31 -5.26 42.23
C ARG A 6 -8.25 -5.54 41.19
N CYS A 7 -8.51 -5.13 39.96
CA CYS A 7 -7.52 -5.23 38.92
C CYS A 7 -6.42 -4.20 39.13
N PRO A 8 -5.16 -4.56 38.79
CA PRO A 8 -4.06 -3.60 38.79
C PRO A 8 -4.28 -2.52 37.74
N PRO A 9 -3.53 -1.41 37.79
CA PRO A 9 -3.52 -0.43 36.72
C PRO A 9 -3.34 -1.09 35.35
N PRO A 10 -4.12 -0.68 34.34
CA PRO A 10 -4.05 -1.29 33.02
C PRO A 10 -2.67 -1.07 32.38
N PRO A 11 -2.09 -2.09 31.73
CA PRO A 11 -0.79 -1.95 31.10
C PRO A 11 -0.78 -0.84 30.03
N ARG A 12 0.34 -0.11 29.96
CA ARG A 12 0.61 0.82 28.85
C ARG A 12 0.94 0.02 27.59
N ILE A 13 0.54 0.55 26.44
CA ILE A 13 0.83 -0.04 25.14
C ILE A 13 1.72 0.93 24.35
N LEU A 14 2.66 0.41 23.56
CA LEU A 14 3.52 1.24 22.72
C LEU A 14 2.69 1.86 21.58
N HIS A 15 2.96 3.12 21.25
CA HIS A 15 2.23 3.87 20.21
C HIS A 15 0.71 3.94 20.44
N GLY A 16 0.30 3.98 21.72
CA GLY A 16 -1.09 4.10 22.09
C GLY A 16 -1.28 4.57 23.53
N LYS A 17 -2.54 4.76 23.87
CA LYS A 17 -2.98 5.29 25.17
C LYS A 17 -4.27 4.61 25.59
N HIS A 18 -4.49 4.53 26.89
CA HIS A 18 -5.76 4.13 27.48
C HIS A 18 -6.36 5.28 28.28
N ILE A 19 -7.68 5.25 28.44
CA ILE A 19 -8.42 6.20 29.28
C ILE A 19 -8.56 5.59 30.67
N GLY A 20 -7.83 6.12 31.64
CA GLY A 20 -7.90 5.71 33.04
C GLY A 20 -6.57 5.88 33.76
N GLU A 21 -6.53 6.76 34.75
CA GLU A 21 -5.36 7.02 35.62
C GLU A 21 -5.56 6.47 37.03
N ASP A 22 -6.57 5.61 37.25
CA ASP A 22 -6.89 5.06 38.57
C ASP A 22 -5.86 4.01 39.01
N PHE A 23 -5.53 4.03 40.29
CA PHE A 23 -4.59 3.07 40.87
C PHE A 23 -5.18 1.66 41.04
N THR A 24 -6.52 1.50 41.07
CA THR A 24 -7.19 0.20 41.21
C THR A 24 -8.59 0.18 40.57
N TYR A 25 -8.93 -0.90 39.87
CA TYR A 25 -10.23 -1.07 39.18
C TYR A 25 -11.10 -2.12 39.86
N ARG A 26 -12.37 -1.81 40.09
CA ARG A 26 -13.39 -2.72 40.62
C ARG A 26 -13.97 -3.59 39.50
N ASN A 27 -14.53 -4.72 39.89
CA ASN A 27 -15.26 -5.60 38.98
C ASN A 27 -16.29 -4.82 38.13
N GLY A 28 -16.28 -5.06 36.82
CA GLY A 28 -17.15 -4.42 35.84
C GLY A 28 -16.67 -3.07 35.31
N GLN A 29 -15.67 -2.43 35.95
CA GLN A 29 -15.06 -1.23 35.37
C GLN A 29 -14.21 -1.61 34.16
N TYR A 30 -14.21 -0.74 33.14
CA TYR A 30 -13.51 -0.97 31.89
C TYR A 30 -12.58 0.19 31.52
N VAL A 31 -11.62 -0.11 30.66
CA VAL A 31 -10.72 0.88 30.06
C VAL A 31 -10.70 0.70 28.56
N ASN A 32 -10.68 1.83 27.86
CA ASN A 32 -10.63 1.87 26.41
C ASN A 32 -9.22 2.22 25.94
N TYR A 33 -8.73 1.45 24.98
CA TYR A 33 -7.45 1.66 24.33
C TYR A 33 -7.63 2.33 22.97
N SER A 34 -6.66 3.17 22.62
CA SER A 34 -6.57 3.83 21.33
C SER A 34 -5.11 3.90 20.92
N CYS A 35 -4.86 3.86 19.60
CA CYS A 35 -3.52 4.05 19.08
C CYS A 35 -3.24 5.51 18.74
N ASP A 36 -1.97 5.87 18.78
CA ASP A 36 -1.50 7.17 18.32
C ASP A 36 -1.76 7.33 16.81
N PRO A 37 -1.87 8.57 16.31
CA PRO A 37 -2.08 8.82 14.89
C PRO A 37 -1.05 8.10 14.02
N GLY A 38 -1.53 7.29 13.07
CA GLY A 38 -0.69 6.50 12.16
C GLY A 38 -0.57 5.01 12.51
N TYR A 39 -1.08 4.61 13.66
CA TYR A 39 -1.16 3.23 14.11
C TYR A 39 -2.59 2.72 14.13
N VAL A 40 -2.74 1.39 14.00
CA VAL A 40 -4.00 0.66 13.96
C VAL A 40 -4.05 -0.29 15.15
N LEU A 41 -5.15 -0.22 15.90
CA LEU A 41 -5.35 -1.07 17.07
C LEU A 41 -5.62 -2.52 16.66
N ARG A 42 -4.87 -3.45 17.23
CA ARG A 42 -5.02 -4.89 17.06
C ARG A 42 -5.37 -5.55 18.38
N GLY A 43 -6.55 -6.18 18.42
CA GLY A 43 -7.12 -6.76 19.62
C GLY A 43 -8.36 -5.97 20.10
N PRO A 44 -8.86 -6.29 21.31
CA PRO A 44 -10.05 -5.63 21.86
C PRO A 44 -9.75 -4.16 22.19
N SER A 45 -10.65 -3.27 21.76
CA SER A 45 -10.57 -1.83 22.09
C SER A 45 -10.95 -1.51 23.53
N SER A 46 -11.58 -2.45 24.23
CA SER A 46 -11.99 -2.31 25.62
C SER A 46 -11.75 -3.61 26.37
N ILE A 47 -11.25 -3.50 27.61
CA ILE A 47 -11.11 -4.61 28.55
C ILE A 47 -11.77 -4.23 29.87
N TYR A 48 -12.34 -5.20 30.57
CA TYR A 48 -13.04 -4.97 31.85
C TYR A 48 -12.44 -5.81 32.97
N CYS A 49 -12.57 -5.33 34.20
CA CYS A 49 -12.08 -6.01 35.38
C CYS A 49 -13.04 -7.14 35.80
N THR A 50 -12.55 -8.36 35.90
CA THR A 50 -13.34 -9.54 36.28
C THR A 50 -13.45 -9.66 37.81
N THR A 51 -14.27 -10.61 38.28
CA THR A 51 -14.41 -10.90 39.72
C THR A 51 -13.16 -11.54 40.32
N SER A 52 -12.28 -12.12 39.48
CA SER A 52 -10.98 -12.67 39.89
C SER A 52 -9.90 -11.59 40.08
N GLY A 53 -10.20 -10.31 39.80
CA GLY A 53 -9.20 -9.24 39.85
C GLY A 53 -8.24 -9.25 38.65
N GLU A 54 -8.64 -9.88 37.54
CA GLU A 54 -7.89 -9.93 36.30
C GLU A 54 -8.62 -9.17 35.19
N TRP A 55 -7.89 -8.77 34.16
CA TRP A 55 -8.48 -8.16 32.97
C TRP A 55 -9.12 -9.23 32.09
N SER A 56 -10.28 -8.93 31.52
CA SER A 56 -11.08 -9.87 30.71
C SER A 56 -10.35 -10.38 29.46
N PHE A 57 -9.43 -9.59 28.91
CA PHE A 57 -8.64 -9.93 27.73
C PHE A 57 -7.21 -9.41 27.88
N PRO A 58 -6.24 -9.98 27.13
CA PRO A 58 -4.94 -9.37 26.96
C PRO A 58 -5.06 -7.95 26.37
N VAL A 59 -4.11 -7.08 26.71
CA VAL A 59 -4.06 -5.73 26.17
C VAL A 59 -3.83 -5.75 24.66
N PRO A 60 -4.44 -4.82 23.90
CA PRO A 60 -4.20 -4.71 22.47
C PRO A 60 -2.78 -4.18 22.19
N HIS A 61 -2.36 -4.26 20.94
CA HIS A 61 -1.14 -3.60 20.45
C HIS A 61 -1.47 -2.67 19.28
N CYS A 62 -0.56 -1.73 19.02
CA CYS A 62 -0.68 -0.74 17.96
C CYS A 62 0.35 -1.03 16.88
N ASP A 63 -0.12 -1.35 15.67
CA ASP A 63 0.72 -1.63 14.51
C ASP A 63 0.64 -0.49 13.49
N VAL A 64 1.71 -0.31 12.70
CA VAL A 64 1.62 0.55 11.51
C VAL A 64 0.57 -0.01 10.55
N ALA A 65 -0.18 0.86 9.87
CA ALA A 65 -1.23 0.38 8.99
C ALA A 65 -0.64 -0.51 7.88
N CYS A 66 0.35 -0.05 7.12
CA CYS A 66 1.02 -0.91 6.14
C CYS A 66 2.48 -1.14 6.50
N LYS A 67 2.93 -2.38 6.31
CA LYS A 67 4.35 -2.74 6.41
C LYS A 67 5.15 -2.01 5.35
N ASP A 68 6.42 -1.75 5.62
CA ASP A 68 7.31 -1.14 4.65
C ASP A 68 7.37 -1.97 3.35
N PRO A 69 6.98 -1.40 2.19
CA PRO A 69 6.94 -2.15 0.93
C PRO A 69 8.36 -2.26 0.37
N VAL A 70 8.84 -3.48 0.17
CA VAL A 70 10.17 -3.75 -0.39
C VAL A 70 10.02 -4.36 -1.78
N VAL A 71 10.65 -3.74 -2.78
CA VAL A 71 10.70 -4.23 -4.16
C VAL A 71 12.15 -4.56 -4.49
N GLU A 72 12.45 -5.84 -4.67
CA GLU A 72 13.79 -6.27 -5.07
C GLU A 72 14.15 -5.70 -6.44
N HIS A 73 15.36 -5.15 -6.57
CA HIS A 73 15.79 -4.36 -7.73
C HIS A 73 14.90 -3.14 -8.05
N GLY A 74 14.05 -2.71 -7.13
CA GLY A 74 13.31 -1.46 -7.17
C GLY A 74 14.02 -0.33 -6.41
N ILE A 75 13.57 0.88 -6.67
CA ILE A 75 13.97 2.14 -6.04
C ILE A 75 12.68 2.84 -5.62
N LYS A 76 12.55 3.23 -4.35
CA LYS A 76 11.46 4.09 -3.88
C LYS A 76 11.74 5.52 -4.31
N LEU A 77 10.86 6.08 -5.15
CA LEU A 77 10.99 7.46 -5.63
C LEU A 77 10.34 8.47 -4.67
N SER A 78 9.28 8.06 -3.97
CA SER A 78 8.55 8.93 -3.04
C SER A 78 7.95 8.12 -1.89
N GLY A 79 7.46 8.83 -0.86
CA GLY A 79 6.83 8.19 0.29
C GLY A 79 7.82 7.50 1.22
N LEU A 80 9.03 8.04 1.38
CA LEU A 80 9.99 7.52 2.36
C LEU A 80 9.51 7.92 3.77
N GLN A 81 8.95 6.97 4.51
CA GLN A 81 8.40 7.18 5.85
C GLN A 81 8.85 6.05 6.78
N THR A 82 8.91 6.32 8.08
CA THR A 82 9.17 5.29 9.11
C THR A 82 7.93 4.44 9.40
N ALA A 83 6.74 4.95 9.08
CA ALA A 83 5.46 4.28 9.26
C ALA A 83 4.47 4.71 8.17
N TYR A 84 3.75 3.74 7.61
CA TYR A 84 2.74 3.97 6.57
C TYR A 84 1.34 3.86 7.15
N LYS A 85 0.62 4.98 7.17
CA LYS A 85 -0.77 5.04 7.60
C LYS A 85 -1.72 4.85 6.43
N TYR A 86 -3.00 4.65 6.73
CA TYR A 86 -4.05 4.67 5.71
C TYR A 86 -3.94 5.90 4.80
N GLY A 87 -3.97 5.66 3.49
CA GLY A 87 -3.85 6.70 2.46
C GLY A 87 -2.41 7.10 2.10
N SER A 88 -1.39 6.62 2.83
CA SER A 88 0.01 6.84 2.45
C SER A 88 0.29 6.21 1.08
N ASN A 89 1.00 6.95 0.22
CA ASN A 89 1.37 6.53 -1.13
C ASN A 89 2.88 6.33 -1.24
N VAL A 90 3.28 5.32 -2.01
CA VAL A 90 4.67 5.03 -2.34
C VAL A 90 4.78 4.79 -3.83
N THR A 91 5.77 5.39 -4.47
CA THR A 91 6.07 5.16 -5.89
C THR A 91 7.41 4.48 -6.06
N PHE A 92 7.50 3.66 -7.10
CA PHE A 92 8.67 2.85 -7.40
C PHE A 92 9.16 3.05 -8.82
N GLU A 93 10.43 2.76 -9.01
CA GLU A 93 11.07 2.56 -10.30
C GLU A 93 12.00 1.34 -10.23
N CYS A 94 12.18 0.61 -11.33
CA CYS A 94 13.13 -0.49 -11.36
C CYS A 94 14.54 0.00 -11.72
N LYS A 95 15.55 -0.60 -11.11
CA LYS A 95 16.96 -0.36 -11.46
C LYS A 95 17.20 -0.67 -12.95
N ILE A 96 18.23 -0.04 -13.50
CA ILE A 96 18.67 -0.25 -14.89
C ILE A 96 18.85 -1.75 -15.16
N GLY A 97 18.31 -2.23 -16.28
CA GLY A 97 18.32 -3.64 -16.65
C GLY A 97 17.15 -4.45 -16.10
N TYR A 98 16.20 -3.84 -15.40
CA TYR A 98 14.95 -4.45 -14.95
C TYR A 98 13.74 -3.68 -15.49
N PHE A 99 12.58 -4.34 -15.53
CA PHE A 99 11.30 -3.73 -15.89
C PHE A 99 10.23 -4.08 -14.86
N MET A 100 9.26 -3.20 -14.70
CA MET A 100 8.22 -3.32 -13.67
C MET A 100 7.06 -4.20 -14.13
N ILE A 101 6.59 -5.06 -13.23
CA ILE A 101 5.35 -5.82 -13.32
C ILE A 101 4.42 -5.33 -12.21
N GLY A 102 3.21 -4.89 -12.58
CA GLY A 102 2.23 -4.31 -11.67
C GLY A 102 2.19 -2.78 -11.74
N SER A 103 1.72 -2.15 -10.66
CA SER A 103 1.57 -0.69 -10.57
C SER A 103 2.86 -0.02 -10.10
N TYR A 104 3.23 1.11 -10.70
CA TYR A 104 4.36 1.93 -10.24
C TYR A 104 4.06 2.75 -8.99
N PHE A 105 2.79 2.77 -8.57
CA PHE A 105 2.35 3.40 -7.33
C PHE A 105 1.48 2.44 -6.53
N ILE A 106 1.61 2.50 -5.21
CA ILE A 106 0.77 1.76 -4.26
C ILE A 106 0.30 2.68 -3.14
N GLN A 107 -0.89 2.41 -2.63
CA GLN A 107 -1.49 3.14 -1.51
C GLN A 107 -1.81 2.19 -0.37
N CYS A 108 -1.57 2.65 0.86
CA CYS A 108 -1.93 1.88 2.05
C CYS A 108 -3.45 1.90 2.26
N SER A 109 -4.06 0.73 2.14
CA SER A 109 -5.50 0.52 2.31
C SER A 109 -5.91 0.49 3.79
N LYS A 110 -7.20 0.66 4.06
CA LYS A 110 -7.80 0.57 5.40
C LYS A 110 -7.57 -0.81 6.04
N ASN A 111 -7.37 -1.83 5.21
CA ASN A 111 -7.14 -3.20 5.64
C ASN A 111 -5.67 -3.49 5.94
N SER A 112 -4.83 -2.46 6.13
CA SER A 112 -3.42 -2.63 6.44
C SER A 112 -2.62 -3.38 5.36
N THR A 113 -3.04 -3.21 4.11
CA THR A 113 -2.48 -3.87 2.93
C THR A 113 -2.20 -2.84 1.84
N TRP A 114 -1.21 -3.11 1.02
CA TRP A 114 -0.92 -2.28 -0.15
C TRP A 114 -1.90 -2.57 -1.27
N TYR A 115 -2.44 -1.50 -1.86
CA TYR A 115 -3.29 -1.59 -3.04
C TYR A 115 -2.92 -0.53 -4.09
N PRO A 116 -2.68 -0.90 -5.35
CA PRO A 116 -2.51 -2.28 -5.84
C PRO A 116 -1.40 -3.04 -5.10
N GLU A 117 -1.31 -4.36 -5.32
CA GLU A 117 -0.27 -5.18 -4.69
C GLU A 117 1.14 -4.65 -5.01
N ILE A 118 2.10 -4.95 -4.12
CA ILE A 118 3.49 -4.52 -4.26
C ILE A 118 4.04 -5.00 -5.61
N PRO A 119 4.57 -4.10 -6.47
CA PRO A 119 5.05 -4.47 -7.80
C PRO A 119 6.34 -5.30 -7.72
N SER A 120 6.68 -5.95 -8.84
CA SER A 120 7.91 -6.73 -8.98
C SER A 120 8.78 -6.18 -10.09
N CYS A 121 10.09 -6.12 -9.89
CA CYS A 121 11.05 -5.84 -10.95
C CYS A 121 11.59 -7.15 -11.52
N LYS A 122 11.45 -7.36 -12.83
CA LYS A 122 11.98 -8.54 -13.53
C LYS A 122 13.14 -8.14 -14.43
N LYS A 123 14.16 -9.01 -14.52
CA LYS A 123 15.33 -8.73 -15.35
C LYS A 123 14.88 -8.56 -16.80
N SER A 124 15.28 -7.45 -17.40
CA SER A 124 15.06 -7.20 -18.81
C SER A 124 16.04 -8.07 -19.60
N ASN A 125 15.53 -8.97 -20.43
CA ASN A 125 16.36 -9.72 -21.39
C ASN A 125 16.79 -8.83 -22.58
N LYS A 126 17.07 -7.55 -22.33
CA LYS A 126 17.56 -6.59 -23.33
C LYS A 126 19.05 -6.79 -23.64
N TYR A 127 19.43 -8.03 -23.90
CA TYR A 127 20.43 -8.38 -24.92
C TYR A 127 19.77 -8.77 -26.26
N ASN A 128 18.49 -8.44 -26.50
CA ASN A 128 17.89 -8.39 -27.85
C ASN A 128 16.56 -7.61 -27.89
N VAL A 129 16.55 -6.37 -27.39
CA VAL A 129 15.70 -5.37 -28.06
C VAL A 129 16.68 -4.44 -28.75
N ASN A 130 16.89 -4.71 -30.02
CA ASN A 130 17.58 -3.82 -30.92
C ASN A 130 16.79 -2.50 -30.89
N PHE A 131 17.24 -1.53 -30.09
CA PHE A 131 16.72 -0.16 -30.10
C PHE A 131 17.01 0.56 -31.43
N LYS A 132 17.43 -0.17 -32.48
CA LYS A 132 17.30 0.22 -33.88
C LYS A 132 15.89 0.07 -34.45
N SER A 133 14.89 -0.40 -33.69
CA SER A 133 13.55 -0.66 -34.23
C SER A 133 12.41 0.25 -33.71
N LEU A 134 12.70 1.45 -33.20
CA LEU A 134 11.66 2.47 -32.94
C LEU A 134 12.06 3.91 -33.32
N THR A 135 13.07 4.09 -34.18
CA THR A 135 13.34 5.39 -34.80
C THR A 135 14.07 5.19 -36.13
N LYS A 136 13.35 5.07 -37.24
CA LYS A 136 13.87 5.62 -38.51
C LYS A 136 13.46 7.09 -38.54
N CYS A 137 14.16 7.92 -37.77
CA CYS A 137 14.25 9.33 -38.15
C CYS A 137 15.01 9.35 -39.48
N PHE A 138 14.31 9.53 -40.59
CA PHE A 138 14.99 9.97 -41.80
C PHE A 138 15.71 11.26 -41.44
N SER A 139 17.02 11.29 -41.64
CA SER A 139 17.94 12.33 -41.15
C SER A 139 17.74 13.71 -41.80
N ARG A 140 16.53 14.03 -42.28
CA ARG A 140 16.19 15.31 -42.91
C ARG A 140 14.84 15.93 -42.56
N CYS A 141 13.92 15.27 -41.83
CA CYS A 141 12.68 15.93 -41.36
C CYS A 141 12.15 15.33 -40.04
N SER A 142 11.80 16.19 -39.09
CA SER A 142 11.31 15.86 -37.73
C SER A 142 9.86 15.35 -37.65
N ILE A 143 9.46 14.38 -38.48
CA ILE A 143 8.10 13.80 -38.45
C ILE A 143 8.18 12.30 -38.16
N CYS A 144 7.55 11.86 -37.07
CA CYS A 144 7.37 10.45 -36.72
C CYS A 144 6.02 9.97 -37.27
N ILE A 145 6.01 9.01 -38.20
CA ILE A 145 4.78 8.38 -38.71
C ILE A 145 4.60 7.03 -38.00
N ILE A 146 3.40 6.77 -37.48
CA ILE A 146 3.02 5.49 -36.86
C ILE A 146 2.56 4.56 -37.98
N GLU A 147 3.33 3.52 -38.31
CA GLU A 147 2.87 2.44 -39.19
C GLU A 147 2.20 1.34 -38.35
N ILE A 148 0.90 1.13 -38.57
CA ILE A 148 0.14 0.01 -37.98
C ILE A 148 0.34 -1.21 -38.90
N PRO A 149 0.77 -2.38 -38.38
CA PRO A 149 1.07 -3.54 -39.22
C PRO A 149 -0.20 -4.13 -39.83
N SER A 150 -0.19 -4.20 -41.16
CA SER A 150 -1.24 -4.66 -42.06
C SER A 150 -1.40 -6.19 -42.06
N SER A 151 -2.31 -6.72 -41.23
CA SER A 151 -2.72 -8.14 -41.32
C SER A 151 -4.23 -8.42 -41.19
N HIS A 152 -5.10 -7.40 -41.22
CA HIS A 152 -6.57 -7.59 -41.23
C HIS A 152 -7.30 -6.81 -42.33
N TYR A 153 -6.79 -6.85 -43.57
CA TYR A 153 -7.52 -6.35 -44.74
C TYR A 153 -8.35 -7.46 -45.39
N THR A 154 -9.50 -7.75 -44.79
CA THR A 154 -10.68 -8.28 -45.50
C THR A 154 -11.90 -7.68 -44.82
N PHE A 155 -12.73 -6.95 -45.58
CA PHE A 155 -13.87 -6.10 -45.17
C PHE A 155 -13.42 -4.79 -44.48
N ILE A 156 -13.56 -3.58 -45.02
CA ILE A 156 -14.63 -2.98 -45.81
C ILE A 156 -14.01 -1.90 -46.72
N ASN A 157 -14.04 -2.12 -48.03
CA ASN A 157 -14.04 -1.04 -49.01
C ASN A 157 -15.51 -0.66 -49.20
N LEU A 158 -15.95 0.47 -48.65
CA LEU A 158 -17.14 1.25 -49.05
C LEU A 158 -17.22 2.47 -48.13
N LEU A 159 -17.26 3.66 -48.73
CA LEU A 159 -17.26 5.01 -48.12
C LEU A 159 -15.87 5.58 -47.79
N PHE A 160 -15.14 5.99 -48.83
CA PHE A 160 -14.61 7.37 -48.94
C PHE A 160 -14.01 7.59 -50.36
N GLN A 161 -14.77 7.20 -51.40
CA GLN A 161 -14.72 7.92 -52.66
C GLN A 161 -15.79 9.01 -52.55
N PHE A 162 -15.41 10.25 -52.24
CA PHE A 162 -16.07 11.50 -52.65
C PHE A 162 -15.28 12.65 -51.97
N TYR A 163 -14.93 13.68 -52.76
CA TYR A 163 -14.01 14.81 -52.49
C TYR A 163 -12.53 14.51 -52.81
N LEU A 164 -12.11 14.37 -54.09
CA LEU A 164 -11.96 15.45 -55.11
C LEU A 164 -11.35 16.72 -54.49
N GLN A 165 -10.04 17.00 -54.61
CA GLN A 165 -9.30 17.47 -55.80
C GLN A 165 -9.65 18.92 -56.19
N MET A 166 -8.88 19.87 -55.63
CA MET A 166 -8.14 20.96 -56.30
C MET A 166 -7.09 21.51 -55.34
#